data_AF-A0A239WC96-F1
#
_entry.id   AF-A0A239WC96-F1
#
_cell.length_a   1.000
_cell.length_b   1.000
_cell.length_c   1.000
_cell.angle_alpha   90.00
_cell.angle_beta   90.00
_cell.angle_gamma   90.00
#
_symmetry.space_group_name_H-M   'P 1'
#
loop_
_entity.id
_entity.type
_entity.pdbx_description
1 polymer ?
#
loop_
_entity_poly.entity_id
_entity_poly.type
_entity_poly.pdbx_seq_one_letter_code
_entity_poly.pdbx_strand_id
1 'polypeptide(L)'
;MSLITATITTLCLWGIIVSHPEDKPLAIICQLAITIPSYLMVLHGLFYRIHIDEHTITTRLGPFTHHVDAHHIRALTLKPDSYVITDDDGHRVRINHYAYNVDRALLNLLIALDTRPIDLPEGPANHPEWPDWAQNWRNIWATTIHDNHTTYFTTHPNALTNLNALVQPPDSMSNASCPASGE
;
A
#
# COMPACT_ATOMS: atom_id res chain seq x y z
N MET A 1 -17.29 -5.85 11.21
CA MET A 1 -18.63 -6.35 10.80
C MET A 1 -18.72 -7.87 10.74
N SER A 2 -17.83 -8.59 10.02
CA SER A 2 -17.96 -10.05 9.78
C SER A 2 -18.07 -10.93 11.06
N LEU A 3 -17.30 -10.62 12.12
CA LEU A 3 -17.33 -11.39 13.37
C LEU A 3 -18.67 -11.25 14.11
N ILE A 4 -19.26 -10.06 14.10
CA ILE A 4 -20.54 -9.76 14.77
C ILE A 4 -21.67 -10.51 14.07
N THR A 5 -21.67 -10.52 12.73
CA THR A 5 -22.64 -11.26 11.92
C THR A 5 -22.53 -12.77 12.17
N ALA A 6 -21.32 -13.31 12.29
CA ALA A 6 -21.07 -14.71 12.61
C ALA A 6 -21.60 -15.08 14.01
N THR A 7 -21.38 -14.24 15.03
CA THR A 7 -21.90 -14.50 16.39
C THR A 7 -23.42 -14.47 16.46
N ILE A 8 -24.06 -13.53 15.77
CA ILE A 8 -25.54 -13.41 15.74
C ILE A 8 -26.16 -14.61 15.02
N THR A 9 -25.62 -15.00 13.87
CA THR A 9 -26.12 -16.17 13.11
C THR A 9 -25.92 -17.47 13.88
N THR A 10 -24.82 -17.61 14.63
CA THR A 10 -24.57 -18.74 15.54
C THR A 10 -25.66 -18.86 16.59
N LEU A 11 -26.03 -17.76 17.25
CA LEU A 11 -27.08 -17.74 18.28
C LEU A 11 -28.46 -18.10 17.70
N CYS A 12 -28.79 -17.57 16.52
CA CYS A 12 -30.05 -17.87 15.84
C CYS A 12 -30.16 -19.34 15.42
N LEU A 13 -29.09 -19.92 14.86
CA LEU A 13 -29.07 -21.32 14.42
C LEU A 13 -29.08 -22.30 15.60
N TRP A 14 -28.49 -21.92 16.74
CA TRP A 14 -28.56 -22.72 17.97
C TRP A 14 -30.02 -22.84 18.49
N GLY A 15 -30.80 -21.76 18.41
CA GLY A 15 -32.22 -21.78 18.76
C GLY A 15 -33.06 -22.71 17.87
N ILE A 16 -32.74 -22.79 16.57
CA ILE A 16 -33.40 -23.69 15.61
C ILE A 16 -33.01 -25.15 15.90
N ILE A 17 -31.74 -25.43 16.18
CA ILE A 17 -31.23 -26.78 16.51
C ILE A 17 -31.89 -27.36 17.78
N VAL A 18 -32.20 -26.51 18.76
CA VAL A 18 -32.90 -26.91 19.99
C VAL A 18 -34.39 -27.15 19.73
N SER A 19 -34.99 -26.39 18.82
CA SER A 19 -36.44 -26.41 18.56
C SER A 19 -36.86 -27.49 17.54
N HIS A 20 -36.03 -27.76 16.53
CA HIS A 20 -36.32 -28.68 15.41
C HIS A 20 -35.14 -29.64 15.18
N PRO A 21 -35.10 -30.78 15.89
CA PRO A 21 -33.98 -31.70 15.84
C PRO A 21 -33.81 -32.45 14.51
N GLU A 22 -34.84 -32.50 13.68
CA GLU A 22 -34.85 -33.04 12.32
C GLU A 22 -34.03 -32.18 11.33
N ASP A 23 -33.92 -30.88 11.59
CA ASP A 23 -33.23 -29.91 10.72
C ASP A 23 -31.76 -29.69 11.11
N LYS A 24 -31.28 -30.42 12.14
CA LYS A 24 -29.89 -30.38 12.65
C LYS A 24 -28.82 -30.42 11.54
N PRO A 25 -28.83 -31.34 10.56
CA PRO A 25 -27.77 -31.39 9.56
C PRO A 25 -27.73 -30.14 8.68
N LEU A 26 -28.89 -29.60 8.31
CA LEU A 26 -28.99 -28.39 7.48
C LEU A 26 -28.56 -27.15 8.28
N ALA A 27 -28.97 -27.03 9.54
CA ALA A 27 -28.56 -25.94 10.41
C ALA A 27 -27.03 -25.93 10.64
N ILE A 28 -26.40 -27.10 10.81
CA ILE A 28 -24.94 -27.24 10.92
C ILE A 28 -24.24 -26.81 9.62
N ILE A 29 -24.76 -27.21 8.45
CA ILE A 29 -24.20 -26.82 7.14
C ILE A 29 -24.28 -25.31 6.95
N CYS A 30 -25.43 -24.68 7.22
CA CYS A 30 -25.60 -23.24 7.14
C CYS A 30 -24.66 -22.50 8.10
N GLN A 31 -24.49 -23.02 9.33
CA GLN A 31 -23.59 -22.46 10.31
C GLN A 31 -22.13 -22.49 9.84
N LEU A 32 -21.67 -23.63 9.31
CA LEU A 32 -20.32 -23.78 8.76
C LEU A 32 -20.11 -22.87 7.54
N ALA A 33 -21.11 -22.76 6.67
CA ALA A 33 -21.06 -21.91 5.47
C ALA A 33 -20.88 -20.41 5.80
N ILE A 34 -21.36 -19.95 6.96
CA ILE A 34 -21.20 -18.55 7.40
C ILE A 34 -19.92 -18.39 8.22
N THR A 35 -19.65 -19.31 9.15
CA THR A 35 -18.51 -19.17 10.06
C THR A 35 -17.16 -19.37 9.38
N ILE A 36 -17.04 -20.34 8.48
CA ILE A 36 -15.75 -20.63 7.81
C ILE A 36 -15.26 -19.40 7.01
N PRO A 37 -16.06 -18.75 6.13
CA PRO A 37 -15.62 -17.54 5.44
C PRO A 37 -15.32 -16.38 6.39
N SER A 38 -16.13 -16.18 7.43
CA SER A 38 -15.88 -15.12 8.42
C SER A 38 -14.55 -15.32 9.15
N TYR A 39 -14.25 -16.55 9.57
CA TYR A 39 -12.95 -16.87 10.17
C TYR A 39 -11.82 -16.71 9.18
N LEU A 40 -11.96 -17.15 7.93
CA LEU A 40 -10.95 -16.95 6.89
C LEU A 40 -10.68 -15.46 6.62
N MET A 41 -11.69 -14.61 6.63
CA MET A 41 -11.51 -13.15 6.50
C MET A 41 -10.76 -12.55 7.69
N VAL A 42 -11.11 -12.96 8.91
CA VAL A 42 -10.40 -12.51 10.13
C VAL A 42 -8.97 -13.01 10.12
N LEU A 43 -8.75 -14.28 9.77
CA LEU A 43 -7.44 -14.91 9.66
C LEU A 43 -6.57 -14.21 8.61
N HIS A 44 -7.16 -13.90 7.45
CA HIS A 44 -6.52 -13.12 6.41
C HIS A 44 -6.15 -11.73 6.92
N GLY A 45 -7.05 -11.02 7.60
CA GLY A 45 -6.75 -9.72 8.21
C GLY A 45 -5.67 -9.79 9.30
N LEU A 46 -5.59 -10.90 10.06
CA LEU A 46 -4.61 -11.08 11.13
C LEU A 46 -3.21 -11.39 10.61
N PHE A 47 -3.14 -12.20 9.54
CA PHE A 47 -1.89 -12.64 8.94
C PHE A 47 -1.40 -11.75 7.80
N TYR A 48 -2.28 -10.98 7.18
CA TYR A 48 -1.90 -9.96 6.20
C TYR A 48 -1.32 -8.77 6.97
N ARG A 49 0.01 -8.74 7.07
CA ARG A 49 0.74 -7.65 7.69
C ARG A 49 1.62 -6.99 6.64
N ILE A 50 1.39 -5.71 6.43
CA ILE A 50 2.29 -4.85 5.67
C ILE A 50 3.25 -4.23 6.68
N HIS A 51 4.52 -4.60 6.59
CA HIS A 51 5.60 -3.97 7.34
C HIS A 51 6.40 -3.11 6.37
N ILE A 52 6.34 -1.80 6.55
CA ILE A 52 7.11 -0.85 5.75
C ILE A 52 8.11 -0.20 6.69
N ASP A 53 9.37 -0.56 6.49
CA ASP A 53 10.54 0.01 7.13
C ASP A 53 11.28 0.94 6.17
N GLU A 54 12.22 1.73 6.66
CA GLU A 54 13.01 2.71 5.88
C GLU A 54 13.87 2.06 4.78
N HIS A 55 14.11 0.75 4.88
CA HIS A 55 14.92 0.00 3.92
C HIS A 55 14.15 -1.08 3.15
N THR A 56 12.99 -1.52 3.65
CA THR A 56 12.25 -2.63 3.01
C THR A 56 10.74 -2.47 3.11
N ILE A 57 10.07 -2.72 1.99
CA ILE A 57 8.62 -2.85 1.89
C ILE A 57 8.30 -4.34 1.89
N THR A 58 7.73 -4.81 3.00
CA THR A 58 7.40 -6.23 3.20
C THR A 58 5.90 -6.43 3.32
N THR A 59 5.35 -7.34 2.51
CA THR A 59 3.99 -7.85 2.69
C THR A 59 4.06 -9.32 3.10
N ARG A 60 3.60 -9.61 4.33
CA ARG A 60 3.45 -10.98 4.84
C ARG A 60 2.00 -11.41 4.72
N LEU A 61 1.76 -12.57 4.13
CA LEU A 61 0.50 -13.31 4.15
C LEU A 61 0.76 -14.71 4.69
N GLY A 62 0.75 -14.84 6.02
CA GLY A 62 1.07 -16.11 6.70
C GLY A 62 2.52 -16.56 6.44
N PRO A 63 2.77 -17.77 5.91
CA PRO A 63 4.13 -18.25 5.61
C PRO A 63 4.74 -17.60 4.36
N PHE A 64 3.93 -16.96 3.52
CA PHE A 64 4.39 -16.29 2.32
C PHE A 64 4.79 -14.86 2.66
N THR A 65 6.07 -14.54 2.47
CA THR A 65 6.58 -13.19 2.69
C THR A 65 7.17 -12.68 1.38
N HIS A 66 6.70 -11.51 0.93
CA HIS A 66 7.23 -10.80 -0.21
C HIS A 66 7.94 -9.54 0.29
N HIS A 67 9.17 -9.34 -0.17
CA HIS A 67 10.00 -8.20 0.18
C HIS A 67 10.40 -7.46 -1.09
N VAL A 68 10.43 -6.14 -1.01
CA VAL A 68 11.01 -5.24 -2.01
C VAL A 68 11.93 -4.28 -1.25
N ASP A 69 13.13 -4.06 -1.77
CA ASP A 69 14.03 -3.03 -1.26
C ASP A 69 13.49 -1.66 -1.65
N ALA A 70 13.28 -0.80 -0.64
CA ALA A 70 12.73 0.54 -0.85
C ALA A 70 13.70 1.45 -1.63
N HIS A 71 15.00 1.17 -1.57
CA HIS A 71 16.05 1.93 -2.26
C HIS A 71 16.22 1.49 -3.72
N HIS A 72 15.74 0.29 -4.05
CA HIS A 72 15.86 -0.32 -5.38
C HIS A 72 14.52 -0.45 -6.13
N ILE A 73 13.56 0.44 -5.85
CA ILE A 73 12.28 0.49 -6.59
C ILE A 73 12.54 0.85 -8.07
N ARG A 74 12.17 -0.06 -8.97
CA ARG A 74 12.33 0.11 -10.42
C ARG A 74 11.07 0.61 -11.10
N ALA A 75 9.92 0.07 -10.70
CA ALA A 75 8.67 0.26 -11.42
C ALA A 75 7.45 0.29 -10.50
N LEU A 76 6.51 1.15 -10.86
CA LEU A 76 5.17 1.19 -10.30
C LEU A 76 4.15 0.76 -11.35
N THR A 77 3.26 -0.15 -10.97
CA THR A 77 2.09 -0.53 -11.78
C THR A 77 0.81 -0.32 -10.99
N LEU A 78 -0.17 0.31 -11.63
CA LEU A 78 -1.48 0.54 -11.05
C LEU A 78 -2.41 -0.65 -11.32
N LYS A 79 -3.08 -1.13 -10.27
CA LYS A 79 -4.24 -2.02 -10.35
C LYS A 79 -5.46 -1.32 -9.72
N PRO A 80 -6.70 -1.75 -10.02
CA PRO A 80 -7.91 -1.03 -9.59
C PRO A 80 -8.00 -0.73 -8.08
N ASP A 81 -7.42 -1.60 -7.26
CA ASP A 81 -7.50 -1.57 -5.79
C ASP A 81 -6.12 -1.53 -5.12
N SER A 82 -5.03 -1.46 -5.88
CA SER A 82 -3.69 -1.58 -5.32
C SER A 82 -2.57 -1.01 -6.19
N TYR A 83 -1.53 -0.52 -5.53
CA TYR A 83 -0.21 -0.29 -6.11
C TYR A 83 0.58 -1.60 -6.16
N VAL A 84 1.25 -1.86 -7.27
CA VAL A 84 2.23 -2.94 -7.39
C VAL A 84 3.59 -2.31 -7.57
N ILE A 85 4.45 -2.46 -6.57
CA ILE A 85 5.82 -1.96 -6.57
C ILE A 85 6.73 -3.11 -6.98
N THR A 86 7.62 -2.86 -7.93
CA THR A 86 8.59 -3.83 -8.43
C THR A 86 10.01 -3.31 -8.20
N ASP A 87 10.84 -4.18 -7.64
CA ASP A 87 12.27 -3.96 -7.40
C ASP A 87 13.10 -4.17 -8.69
N ASP A 88 14.34 -3.71 -8.70
CA ASP A 88 15.35 -3.98 -9.73
C ASP A 88 15.55 -5.50 -9.94
N ASP A 89 15.53 -6.26 -8.84
CA ASP A 89 15.61 -7.73 -8.82
C ASP A 89 14.33 -8.43 -9.33
N GLY A 90 13.29 -7.67 -9.66
CA GLY A 90 12.02 -8.20 -10.17
C GLY A 90 11.07 -8.73 -9.09
N HIS A 91 11.41 -8.57 -7.80
CA HIS A 91 10.50 -8.82 -6.69
C HIS A 91 9.31 -7.85 -6.75
N ARG A 92 8.12 -8.37 -6.42
CA ARG A 92 6.87 -7.58 -6.50
C ARG A 92 6.13 -7.61 -5.19
N VAL A 93 5.71 -6.43 -4.76
CA VAL A 93 4.85 -6.25 -3.59
C VAL A 93 3.60 -5.48 -3.99
N ARG A 94 2.46 -5.99 -3.52
CA ARG A 94 1.15 -5.37 -3.72
C ARG A 94 0.72 -4.67 -2.43
N ILE A 95 0.37 -3.40 -2.55
CA ILE A 95 -0.12 -2.56 -1.46
C ILE A 95 -1.53 -2.08 -1.85
N ASN A 96 -2.51 -2.42 -1.01
CA ASN A 96 -3.88 -1.95 -1.22
C ASN A 96 -3.96 -0.43 -0.98
N HIS A 97 -4.72 0.29 -1.81
CA HIS A 97 -4.94 1.73 -1.66
C HIS A 97 -5.53 2.11 -0.28
N TYR A 98 -6.29 1.20 0.33
CA TYR A 98 -6.95 1.40 1.62
C TYR A 98 -6.21 0.73 2.79
N ALA A 99 -4.96 0.29 2.58
CA ALA A 99 -4.17 -0.28 3.66
C ALA A 99 -3.79 0.80 4.68
N TYR A 100 -3.85 0.47 5.97
CA TYR A 100 -3.49 1.39 7.05
C TYR A 100 -2.05 1.96 6.94
N ASN A 101 -1.13 1.21 6.32
CA ASN A 101 0.27 1.63 6.14
C ASN A 101 0.56 2.16 4.73
N VAL A 102 -0.47 2.48 3.92
CA VAL A 102 -0.28 2.94 2.53
C VAL A 102 0.60 4.19 2.47
N ASP A 103 0.46 5.11 3.41
CA ASP A 103 1.20 6.39 3.44
C ASP A 103 2.70 6.19 3.50
N ARG A 104 3.17 5.17 4.24
CA ARG A 104 4.60 4.85 4.31
C ARG A 104 5.15 4.33 2.99
N ALA A 105 4.34 3.59 2.23
CA ALA A 105 4.76 3.11 0.91
C ALA A 105 4.79 4.27 -0.09
N LEU A 106 3.78 5.15 -0.03
CA LEU A 106 3.75 6.36 -0.86
C LEU A 106 4.94 7.28 -0.58
N LEU A 107 5.35 7.41 0.69
CA LEU A 107 6.54 8.19 1.05
C LEU A 107 7.83 7.58 0.46
N ASN A 108 8.00 6.26 0.53
CA ASN A 108 9.15 5.60 -0.10
C ASN A 108 9.14 5.76 -1.64
N LEU A 109 7.96 5.76 -2.27
CA LEU A 109 7.83 6.03 -3.70
C LEU A 109 8.20 7.48 -4.05
N LEU A 110 7.85 8.46 -3.21
CA LEU A 110 8.29 9.86 -3.37
C LEU A 110 9.82 9.97 -3.28
N ILE A 111 10.44 9.31 -2.30
CA ILE A 111 11.91 9.28 -2.15
C ILE A 111 12.56 8.61 -3.35
N ALA A 112 11.99 7.51 -3.86
CA ALA A 112 12.48 6.86 -5.06
C ALA A 112 12.40 7.79 -6.29
N LEU A 113 11.30 8.53 -6.47
CA LEU A 113 11.14 9.51 -7.56
C LEU A 113 12.05 10.74 -7.45
N ASP A 114 12.47 11.10 -6.25
CA ASP A 114 13.41 12.19 -6.00
C ASP A 114 14.85 11.77 -6.31
N THR A 115 15.20 10.51 -6.00
CA THR A 115 16.55 9.98 -6.16
C THR A 115 16.84 9.48 -7.57
N ARG A 116 15.85 8.91 -8.27
CA ARG A 116 16.05 8.31 -9.60
C ARG A 116 14.79 8.24 -10.46
N PRO A 117 14.95 8.20 -11.80
CA PRO A 117 13.84 7.88 -12.70
C PRO A 117 13.39 6.42 -12.52
N ILE A 118 12.09 6.20 -12.33
CA ILE A 118 11.46 4.87 -12.23
C ILE A 118 10.38 4.72 -13.31
N ASP A 119 10.07 3.49 -13.68
CA ASP A 119 8.96 3.23 -14.61
C ASP A 119 7.63 3.54 -13.91
N LEU A 120 6.78 4.33 -14.59
CA LEU A 120 5.48 4.75 -14.11
C LEU A 120 4.36 4.00 -14.84
N PRO A 121 3.12 4.00 -14.32
CA PRO A 121 2.00 3.33 -14.99
C PRO A 121 1.75 3.78 -16.44
N GLU A 122 2.09 5.02 -16.76
CA GLU A 122 1.98 5.61 -18.10
C GLU A 122 3.04 5.07 -19.06
N GLY A 123 4.24 4.74 -18.57
CA GLY A 123 5.33 4.29 -19.41
C GLY A 123 6.71 4.28 -18.74
N PRO A 124 7.74 3.92 -19.52
CA PRO A 124 9.09 3.77 -19.01
C PRO A 124 9.74 5.10 -18.63
N ALA A 125 10.75 5.02 -17.75
CA ALA A 125 11.47 6.18 -17.23
C ALA A 125 12.17 7.06 -18.30
N ASN A 126 12.42 6.52 -19.48
CA ASN A 126 13.08 7.20 -20.59
C ASN A 126 12.12 7.92 -21.55
N HIS A 127 10.82 7.92 -21.25
CA HIS A 127 9.83 8.58 -22.10
C HIS A 127 9.96 10.11 -22.03
N PRO A 128 9.80 10.86 -23.14
CA PRO A 128 9.93 12.32 -23.13
C PRO A 128 8.92 13.03 -22.22
N GLU A 129 7.72 12.46 -22.04
CA GLU A 129 6.68 12.98 -21.13
C GLU A 129 6.84 12.50 -19.68
N TRP A 130 7.87 11.70 -19.38
CA TRP A 130 8.09 11.18 -18.04
C TRP A 130 8.14 12.26 -16.95
N PRO A 131 8.77 13.45 -17.16
CA PRO A 131 8.77 14.50 -16.14
C PRO A 131 7.37 14.97 -15.73
N ASP A 132 6.45 15.06 -16.69
CA ASP A 132 5.07 15.48 -16.43
C ASP A 132 4.30 14.40 -15.65
N TRP A 133 4.49 13.13 -16.03
CA TRP A 133 3.91 11.99 -15.32
C TRP A 133 4.47 11.89 -13.90
N ALA A 134 5.78 12.01 -13.73
CA ALA A 134 6.45 11.99 -12.44
C ALA A 134 5.92 13.11 -11.54
N GLN A 135 5.73 14.32 -12.08
CA GLN A 135 5.16 15.43 -11.32
C GLN A 135 3.70 15.17 -10.92
N ASN A 136 2.89 14.61 -11.82
CA ASN A 136 1.53 14.21 -11.51
C ASN A 136 1.50 13.19 -10.35
N TRP A 137 2.36 12.19 -10.39
CA TRP A 137 2.45 11.18 -9.33
C TRP A 137 2.95 11.75 -8.00
N ARG A 138 3.95 12.64 -8.01
CA ARG A 138 4.39 13.38 -6.81
C ARG A 138 3.22 14.09 -6.14
N ASN A 139 2.42 14.81 -6.93
CA ASN A 139 1.24 15.53 -6.44
C ASN A 139 0.18 14.59 -5.86
N ILE A 140 -0.13 13.48 -6.56
CA ILE A 140 -1.12 12.49 -6.12
C ILE A 140 -0.71 11.87 -4.78
N TRP A 141 0.54 11.42 -4.65
CA TRP A 141 1.00 10.77 -3.43
C TRP A 141 1.10 11.74 -2.26
N ALA A 142 1.65 12.94 -2.47
CA ALA A 142 1.74 13.93 -1.41
C ALA A 142 0.36 14.39 -0.92
N THR A 143 -0.60 14.58 -1.83
CA THR A 143 -1.99 14.89 -1.44
C THR A 143 -2.60 13.77 -0.61
N THR A 144 -2.42 12.52 -1.04
CA THR A 144 -2.94 11.35 -0.30
C THR A 144 -2.35 11.27 1.12
N ILE A 145 -1.03 11.43 1.25
CA ILE A 145 -0.35 11.42 2.56
C ILE A 145 -0.85 12.58 3.44
N HIS A 146 -0.98 13.78 2.87
CA HIS A 146 -1.46 14.95 3.59
C HIS A 146 -2.90 14.78 4.09
N ASP A 147 -3.80 14.27 3.24
CA ASP A 147 -5.21 14.09 3.58
C ASP A 147 -5.40 13.02 4.66
N ASN A 148 -4.62 11.94 4.62
CA ASN A 148 -4.63 10.90 5.66
C ASN A 148 -4.08 11.39 7.01
N HIS A 149 -3.23 12.42 7.00
CA HIS A 149 -2.52 12.92 8.19
C HIS A 149 -2.66 14.43 8.43
N THR A 150 -3.78 15.04 8.02
CA THR A 150 -3.96 16.50 8.08
C THR A 150 -3.71 17.06 9.49
N THR A 151 -4.22 16.40 10.53
CA THR A 151 -4.02 16.83 11.94
C THR A 151 -2.57 16.74 12.41
N TYR A 152 -1.78 15.81 11.84
CA TYR A 152 -0.36 15.71 12.15
C TYR A 152 0.42 16.86 11.52
N PHE A 153 0.15 17.17 10.25
CA PHE A 153 0.85 18.25 9.54
C PHE A 153 0.50 19.65 10.06
N THR A 154 -0.71 19.87 10.58
CA THR A 154 -1.07 21.15 11.22
C THR A 154 -0.29 21.42 12.50
N THR A 155 0.16 20.36 13.19
CA THR A 155 0.93 20.47 14.44
C THR A 155 2.45 20.32 14.24
N HIS A 156 2.88 19.84 13.06
CA HIS A 156 4.28 19.59 12.71
C HIS A 156 4.64 20.26 11.37
N PRO A 157 4.81 21.59 11.33
CA PRO A 157 5.07 22.33 10.10
C PRO A 157 6.36 21.89 9.39
N ASN A 158 7.38 21.47 10.15
CA ASN A 158 8.62 20.94 9.57
C ASN A 158 8.37 19.65 8.75
N ALA A 159 7.46 18.78 9.19
CA ALA A 159 7.12 17.57 8.45
C ALA A 159 6.40 17.90 7.14
N LEU A 160 5.56 18.95 7.15
CA LEU A 160 4.91 19.45 5.94
C LEU A 160 5.92 20.05 4.96
N THR A 161 6.92 20.79 5.45
CA THR A 161 8.01 21.31 4.62
C THR A 161 8.79 20.19 3.94
N ASN A 162 9.11 19.11 4.67
CA ASN A 162 9.81 17.96 4.10
C ASN A 162 8.97 17.26 3.01
N LEU A 163 7.66 17.08 3.25
CA LEU A 163 6.77 16.51 2.24
C LEU A 163 6.71 17.39 0.98
N ASN A 164 6.62 18.71 1.15
CA ASN A 164 6.61 19.66 0.04
C ASN A 164 7.94 19.67 -0.73
N ALA A 165 9.07 19.44 -0.07
CA ALA A 165 10.37 19.32 -0.74
C ALA A 165 10.38 18.11 -1.70
N LEU A 166 9.83 16.96 -1.29
CA LEU A 166 9.72 15.77 -2.13
C LEU A 166 8.72 15.91 -3.29
N VAL A 167 7.83 16.90 -3.24
CA VAL A 167 6.90 17.22 -4.35
C VAL A 167 7.59 18.01 -5.45
N GLN A 168 8.59 18.82 -5.09
CA GLN A 168 9.36 19.53 -6.08
C GLN A 168 10.18 18.52 -6.90
N PRO A 169 10.37 18.76 -8.20
CA PRO A 169 11.35 17.99 -8.96
C PRO A 169 12.72 18.16 -8.30
N PRO A 170 13.56 17.11 -8.24
CA PRO A 170 14.89 17.21 -7.66
C PRO A 170 15.64 18.36 -8.35
N ASP A 171 16.17 19.28 -7.55
CA ASP A 171 16.83 20.47 -8.06
C ASP A 171 17.89 20.06 -9.08
N SER A 172 17.70 20.48 -10.33
CA SER A 172 18.65 20.28 -11.44
C SER A 172 19.92 21.16 -11.29
N MET A 173 20.32 21.51 -10.06
CA MET A 173 21.44 22.39 -9.75
C MET A 173 22.31 21.89 -8.57
N SER A 174 22.92 20.71 -8.72
CA SER A 174 24.18 20.40 -8.01
C SER A 174 25.26 19.75 -8.90
N ASN A 175 25.01 19.53 -10.19
CA ASN A 175 26.02 18.97 -11.12
C ASN A 175 26.26 19.82 -12.37
N ALA A 176 25.90 21.11 -12.34
CA ALA A 176 26.23 22.06 -13.41
C ALA A 176 27.10 23.21 -12.86
N SER A 177 28.32 22.90 -12.40
CA SER A 177 29.41 23.87 -12.24
C SER A 177 30.77 23.17 -12.08
N CYS A 178 31.21 22.47 -13.13
CA CYS A 178 32.63 22.46 -13.47
C CYS A 178 32.76 23.34 -14.73
N PRO A 179 33.28 24.57 -14.64
CA PRO A 179 33.63 25.30 -15.84
C PRO A 179 34.83 24.60 -16.49
N ALA A 180 34.63 24.08 -17.69
CA ALA A 180 35.72 23.84 -18.62
C ALA A 180 36.04 25.16 -19.33
N SER A 181 37.21 25.78 -19.07
CA SER A 181 38.00 26.49 -20.10
C SER A 181 39.32 27.06 -19.57
N GLY A 182 40.41 26.80 -20.31
CA GLY A 182 41.65 27.62 -20.40
C GLY A 182 42.70 27.37 -19.32
N GLU A 183 43.95 26.99 -19.60
CA GLU A 183 44.80 27.02 -20.81
C GLU A 183 45.72 25.79 -20.85
#